data_AF-A0A7V3T046-F1
#
_entry.id   AF-A0A7V3T046-F1
#
_cell.length_a   1.000
_cell.length_b   1.000
_cell.length_c   1.000
_cell.angle_alpha   90.00
_cell.angle_beta   90.00
_cell.angle_gamma   90.00
#
_symmetry.space_group_name_H-M   'P 1'
#
loop_
_entity.id
_entity.type
_entity.pdbx_description
1 polymer ?
#
loop_
_entity_poly.entity_id
_entity_poly.type
_entity_poly.pdbx_seq_one_letter_code
_entity_poly.pdbx_strand_id
1 'polypeptide(L)' 'MYNDKYFLGIDVGSVSTNVVLIDENDNLLEKLYIRTSGQPINALHSALSSLYNKVGPVNIGGI' A
#
# COMPACT_ATOMS: atom_id res chain seq x y z
N MET A 1 -16.08 -12.56 -14.40
CA MET A 1 -14.70 -12.68 -13.92
C MET A 1 -14.55 -11.65 -12.82
N TYR A 2 -14.25 -12.10 -11.61
CA TYR A 2 -14.23 -11.24 -10.41
C TYR A 2 -13.30 -10.06 -10.66
N ASN A 3 -13.90 -8.88 -10.77
CA ASN A 3 -13.22 -7.64 -11.04
C ASN A 3 -12.93 -7.01 -9.68
N ASP A 4 -12.23 -7.76 -8.82
CA ASP A 4 -11.98 -7.36 -7.44
C ASP A 4 -11.14 -6.08 -7.50
N LYS A 5 -11.80 -4.97 -7.17
CA LYS A 5 -11.18 -3.66 -7.11
C LYS A 5 -10.61 -3.48 -5.72
N TYR A 6 -9.34 -3.10 -5.69
CA TYR A 6 -8.67 -2.76 -4.46
C TYR A 6 -8.39 -1.27 -4.40
N PHE A 7 -8.33 -0.74 -3.18
CA PHE A 7 -8.03 0.66 -2.92
C PHE A 7 -6.79 0.74 -2.04
N LEU A 8 -5.93 1.71 -2.35
CA LEU A 8 -4.64 1.85 -1.71
C LEU A 8 -4.59 3.15 -0.91
N GLY A 9 -4.55 3.08 0.42
CA GLY A 9 -4.26 4.26 1.24
C GLY A 9 -2.75 4.45 1.38
N ILE A 10 -2.26 5.65 1.09
CA ILE A 10 -0.85 6.02 1.28
C ILE A 10 -0.77 7.27 2.16
N ASP A 11 -0.02 7.19 3.25
CA ASP A 11 0.32 8.32 4.12
C ASP A 11 1.84 8.42 4.27
N VAL A 12 2.41 9.55 3.84
CA VAL A 12 3.85 9.79 3.85
C VAL A 12 4.16 10.94 4.81
N GLY A 13 4.67 10.59 5.99
CA GLY A 13 5.16 11.54 6.99
C GLY A 13 6.68 11.57 7.09
N SER A 14 7.22 12.50 7.86
CA SER A 14 8.67 12.61 8.14
C SER A 14 9.22 11.43 8.95
N VAL A 15 8.36 10.78 9.74
CA VAL A 15 8.70 9.64 10.58
C VAL A 15 8.40 8.32 9.86
N SER A 16 7.23 8.21 9.22
CA SER A 16 6.72 6.96 8.66
C SER A 16 6.06 7.12 7.30
N THR A 17 6.20 6.11 6.46
CA THR A 17 5.38 5.86 5.29
C THR A 17 4.48 4.67 5.61
N ASN A 18 3.17 4.92 5.61
CA ASN A 18 2.13 3.95 5.86
C ASN A 18 1.43 3.62 4.55
N VAL A 19 1.23 2.33 4.28
CA VAL A 19 0.49 1.85 3.11
C VAL A 19 -0.55 0.84 3.56
N VAL A 20 -1.78 0.97 3.10
CA VAL A 20 -2.88 0.03 3.37
C VAL A 20 -3.55 -0.37 2.07
N LEU A 21 -3.88 -1.65 1.93
CA LEU A 21 -4.66 -2.19 0.82
C LEU A 21 -5.97 -2.74 1.36
N ILE A 22 -7.08 -2.26 0.80
CA ILE A 22 -8.44 -2.74 1.14
C ILE A 22 -9.16 -3.21 -0.11
N ASP A 23 -10.14 -4.11 0.06
CA ASP A 23 -11.10 -4.47 -1.00
C ASP A 23 -12.31 -3.52 -1.01
N GLU A 24 -13.24 -3.75 -1.94
CA GLU A 24 -14.47 -2.98 -2.09
C GLU A 24 -15.49 -3.12 -0.95
N ASN A 25 -15.30 -4.08 -0.05
CA ASN A 25 -16.13 -4.31 1.13
C ASN A 25 -15.46 -3.77 2.41
N ASP A 26 -14.48 -2.88 2.25
CA ASP A 26 -13.67 -2.30 3.33
C ASP A 26 -12.86 -3.34 4.15
N ASN A 27 -12.65 -4.56 3.62
CA ASN A 27 -11.79 -5.52 4.29
C ASN A 27 -10.34 -5.14 4.10
N LEU A 28 -9.57 -5.15 5.19
CA LEU A 28 -8.13 -4.94 5.15
C LEU A 28 -7.41 -6.19 4.66
N LEU A 29 -6.69 -6.07 3.54
CA LEU A 29 -5.85 -7.15 3.01
C LEU A 29 -4.44 -7.10 3.56
N GLU A 30 -3.83 -5.91 3.57
CA GLU A 30 -2.44 -5.74 4.01
C GLU A 30 -2.18 -4.32 4.48
N LYS A 31 -1.26 -4.18 5.44
CA LYS A 31 -0.76 -2.89 5.91
C LYS A 31 0.74 -2.93 6.13
N LEU A 32 1.41 -1.87 5.72
CA LEU A 32 2.85 -1.71 5.87
C LEU A 32 3.15 -0.40 6.59
N TYR A 33 4.07 -0.47 7.55
CA TYR A 33 4.67 0.67 8.20
C TYR A 33 6.16 0.63 7.89
N ILE A 34 6.67 1.68 7.25
CA ILE A 34 8.10 1.83 6.97
C ILE A 34 8.58 3.15 7.56
N ARG A 35 9.73 3.15 8.24
CA ARG A 35 10.38 4.39 8.70
C ARG A 35 10.81 5.21 7.49
N THR A 36 10.32 6.45 7.40
CA THR A 36 10.67 7.36 6.29
C THR A 36 12.14 7.73 6.31
N SER A 37 12.70 7.99 7.50
CA SER A 37 14.12 8.34 7.70
C SER A 37 14.60 9.49 6.80
N GLY A 38 13.73 10.48 6.54
CA GLY A 38 14.01 11.59 5.62
C GLY A 38 14.11 11.20 4.14
N GLN A 39 13.81 9.94 3.78
CA GLN A 39 13.86 9.39 2.44
C GLN A 39 12.48 8.91 1.97
N PRO A 40 11.48 9.80 1.81
CA PRO A 40 10.09 9.43 1.51
C PRO A 40 9.94 8.63 0.22
N ILE A 41 10.70 8.95 -0.82
CA ILE A 41 10.65 8.23 -2.10
C ILE A 41 11.13 6.78 -1.94
N ASN A 42 12.25 6.57 -1.25
CA ASN A 42 12.79 5.24 -1.01
C ASN A 42 11.86 4.42 -0.11
N ALA A 43 11.34 5.03 0.96
CA ALA A 43 10.41 4.38 1.88
C ALA A 43 9.12 3.95 1.18
N LEU A 44 8.53 4.83 0.36
CA LEU A 44 7.35 4.49 -0.43
C LEU A 44 7.65 3.39 -1.45
N HIS A 45 8.77 3.45 -2.17
CA HIS A 45 9.16 2.41 -3.11
C HIS A 45 9.32 1.04 -2.42
N SER A 46 9.98 1.02 -1.25
CA SER A 46 10.12 -0.20 -0.44
C SER A 46 8.76 -0.72 0.04
N ALA A 47 7.84 0.16 0.43
CA ALA A 47 6.51 -0.21 0.86
C ALA A 47 5.70 -0.85 -0.29
N LEU A 48 5.64 -0.19 -1.44
CA LEU A 48 4.91 -0.70 -2.61
C LEU A 48 5.51 -2.00 -3.14
N SER A 49 6.84 -2.13 -3.17
CA SER A 49 7.52 -3.37 -3.56
C SER A 49 7.20 -4.51 -2.60
N SER A 50 7.23 -4.23 -1.29
CA SER A 50 6.89 -5.22 -0.27
C SER A 50 5.42 -5.64 -0.35
N LEU A 51 4.52 -4.69 -0.61
CA LEU A 51 3.10 -4.96 -0.81
C LEU A 51 2.91 -5.90 -2.00
N TYR A 52 3.43 -5.53 -3.17
CA TYR A 52 3.34 -6.34 -4.40
C TYR A 52 3.88 -7.76 -4.20
N ASN A 53 5.02 -7.92 -3.53
CA ASN A 53 5.59 -9.23 -3.27
C ASN A 53 4.73 -10.12 -2.37
N LYS A 54 3.89 -9.52 -1.51
CA LYS A 54 3.00 -10.27 -0.61
C LYS A 54 1.66 -10.59 -1.23
N VAL A 55 1.05 -9.62 -1.92
CA VAL A 55 -0.33 -9.76 -2.44
C VAL A 55 -0.37 -10.16 -3.92
N GLY A 56 0.75 -10.03 -4.63
CA GLY A 56 0.82 -10.26 -6.06
C GLY A 56 0.18 -9.13 -6.89
N PRO A 57 -0.08 -9.38 -8.18
CA PRO A 57 -0.74 -8.40 -9.03
C PRO A 57 -2.20 -8.21 -8.63
N VAL A 58 -2.60 -6.95 -8.41
CA VAL A 58 -3.97 -6.55 -8.07
C VAL A 58 -4.39 -5.34 -8.91
N ASN A 59 -5.69 -5.19 -9.15
CA ASN A 59 -6.22 -4.01 -9.84
C ASN A 59 -6.53 -2.90 -8.84
N ILE A 60 -5.76 -1.82 -8.87
CA ILE A 60 -5.98 -0.65 -8.02
C ILE A 60 -7.02 0.26 -8.68
N GLY A 61 -8.20 0.34 -8.06
CA GLY A 61 -9.32 1.19 -8.50
C GLY A 61 -9.21 2.63 -8.04
N GLY A 62 -8.35 2.93 -7.06
CA GLY A 62 -8.13 4.28 -6.53
C GLY A 62 -7.05 4.32 -5.44
N ILE A 63 -6.56 5.53 -5.19
CA ILE A 63 -5.60 5.89 -4.13
C ILE A 63 -6.19 7.07 -3.36
#